data_AF-A0A2N3F2U8-F1
#
_entry.id   AF-A0A2N3F2U8-F1
#
_cell.length_a   1.000
_cell.length_b   1.000
_cell.length_c   1.000
_cell.angle_alpha   90.00
_cell.angle_beta   90.00
_cell.angle_gamma   90.00
#
_symmetry.space_group_name_H-M   'P 1'
#
loop_
_entity.id
_entity.type
_entity.pdbx_description
1 polymer ?
#
loop_
_entity_poly.entity_id
_entity_poly.type
_entity_poly.pdbx_seq_one_letter_code
_entity_poly.pdbx_strand_id
1 'polypeptide(L)'
;MTDVQTRPDLDEVAERERLTTVLRRLSAEAERLTGSIDQSATDIDASKRFIWSNQRDMDHAEKASMRSEVGVAVTVATGAVAARGRVQRLLDSPYFGRVDFQADGELSEGNYYIGLHGFRDKDSLEILIYDWRAPVSSLYYDYERGEASYATPEGVTDGEITGKRQYKITGGELEYLLESSLNIGDDVLQRELSESTDDKMKNIVATIQREQNAVIRNETAEVLILQGVAGSGKTSIALHRVAFLLYRFADTLSSDNVMILSPNQVFGDYISSVLPELGEQQVKEIDFDAIAKRFLAKVTDYETFSEQVSALLVGVDKEAARRMRHKATPEFVTELQEWITQRALQDFAPTDIRQRGITVEAEWVADRFATMQALPVFTRLERLADATVHQIKGQLSRRTTTGPRWTASDTSGVRKQVQAMFPYKDALGLYRAFYDTPERRALFEPAGRR
;
A
#
# COMPACT_ATOMS: atom_id res chain seq x y z
N MET A 1 -1.76 -29.66 -47.29
CA MET A 1 -0.44 -30.30 -47.53
C MET A 1 0.56 -29.40 -46.84
N THR A 2 1.13 -29.72 -45.69
CA THR A 2 1.47 -31.03 -45.15
C THR A 2 1.24 -31.00 -43.64
N ASP A 3 0.57 -32.03 -43.16
CA ASP A 3 0.30 -32.33 -41.76
C ASP A 3 1.65 -32.56 -41.06
N VAL A 4 2.10 -31.60 -40.23
CA VAL A 4 3.24 -31.80 -39.34
C VAL A 4 2.66 -32.45 -38.09
N GLN A 5 2.52 -33.78 -38.14
CA GLN A 5 2.39 -34.59 -36.93
C GLN A 5 3.70 -34.46 -36.14
N THR A 6 3.74 -33.49 -35.24
CA THR A 6 4.79 -33.32 -34.23
C THR A 6 4.74 -34.53 -33.30
N ARG A 7 5.76 -35.38 -33.38
CA ARG A 7 6.12 -36.22 -32.23
C ARG A 7 6.40 -35.26 -31.07
N PRO A 8 5.86 -35.47 -29.86
CA PRO A 8 6.26 -34.65 -28.73
C PRO A 8 7.77 -34.82 -28.55
N ASP A 9 8.48 -33.71 -28.50
CA ASP A 9 9.90 -33.69 -28.18
C ASP A 9 10.09 -34.38 -26.81
N LEU A 10 11.17 -35.15 -26.62
CA LEU A 10 11.37 -35.90 -25.37
C LEU A 10 11.34 -34.97 -24.13
N ASP A 11 11.75 -33.72 -24.33
CA ASP A 11 11.68 -32.65 -23.34
C ASP A 11 10.23 -32.25 -22.99
N GLU A 12 9.30 -32.20 -23.95
CA GLU A 12 7.92 -31.81 -23.67
C GLU A 12 7.19 -32.86 -22.82
N VAL A 13 7.47 -34.15 -23.05
CA VAL A 13 6.92 -35.24 -22.23
C VAL A 13 7.39 -35.12 -20.79
N ALA A 14 8.69 -34.88 -20.58
CA ALA A 14 9.27 -34.71 -19.25
C ALA A 14 8.68 -33.48 -18.53
N GLU A 15 8.47 -32.37 -19.24
CA GLU A 15 7.84 -31.17 -18.68
C GLU A 15 6.37 -31.41 -18.29
N ARG A 16 5.62 -32.17 -19.08
CA ARG A 16 4.24 -32.57 -18.73
C ARG A 16 4.18 -33.47 -17.50
N GLU A 17 5.13 -34.40 -17.36
CA GLU A 17 5.25 -35.25 -16.17
C GLU A 17 5.65 -34.44 -14.91
N ARG A 18 6.58 -33.49 -15.05
CA ARG A 18 6.95 -32.57 -13.97
C ARG A 18 5.74 -31.74 -13.54
N LEU A 19 5.02 -31.14 -14.49
CA LEU A 19 3.81 -30.36 -14.22
C LEU A 19 2.77 -31.20 -13.46
N THR A 20 2.50 -32.42 -13.92
CA THR A 20 1.57 -33.35 -13.25
C THR A 20 1.99 -33.62 -11.80
N THR A 21 3.30 -33.79 -11.56
CA THR A 21 3.84 -34.00 -10.21
C THR A 21 3.66 -32.76 -9.33
N VAL A 22 3.95 -31.57 -9.85
CA VAL A 22 3.78 -30.30 -9.14
C VAL A 22 2.31 -30.08 -8.78
N LEU A 23 1.39 -30.26 -9.73
CA LEU A 23 -0.05 -30.12 -9.49
C LEU A 23 -0.56 -31.08 -8.42
N ARG A 24 -0.11 -32.34 -8.43
CA ARG A 24 -0.46 -33.30 -7.38
C ARG A 24 -0.01 -32.82 -5.99
N ARG A 25 1.19 -32.24 -5.87
CA ARG A 25 1.70 -31.70 -4.60
C ARG A 25 0.92 -30.46 -4.16
N LEU A 26 0.60 -29.56 -5.08
CA LEU A 26 -0.23 -28.38 -4.82
C LEU A 26 -1.63 -28.76 -4.36
N SER A 27 -2.28 -29.73 -5.02
CA SER A 27 -3.61 -30.22 -4.63
C SER A 27 -3.62 -30.80 -3.22
N ALA A 28 -2.61 -31.61 -2.88
CA ALA A 28 -2.47 -32.15 -1.53
C ALA A 28 -2.30 -31.03 -0.47
N GLU A 29 -1.52 -29.99 -0.77
CA GLU A 29 -1.38 -28.84 0.14
C GLU A 29 -2.67 -28.02 0.23
N ALA A 30 -3.42 -27.86 -0.85
CA ALA A 30 -4.71 -27.17 -0.86
C ALA A 30 -5.76 -27.88 0.03
N GLU A 31 -5.84 -29.20 -0.06
CA GLU A 31 -6.68 -30.03 0.81
C GLU A 31 -6.26 -29.90 2.28
N ARG A 32 -4.96 -29.99 2.55
CA ARG A 32 -4.40 -29.83 3.91
C ARG A 32 -4.73 -28.45 4.50
N LEU A 33 -4.59 -27.39 3.72
CA LEU A 33 -4.92 -26.02 4.12
C LEU A 33 -6.42 -25.87 4.37
N THR A 34 -7.26 -26.48 3.54
CA THR A 34 -8.72 -26.46 3.73
C THR A 34 -9.11 -27.12 5.04
N GLY A 35 -8.62 -28.33 5.32
CA GLY A 35 -8.86 -29.00 6.60
C GLY A 35 -8.35 -28.20 7.80
N SER A 36 -7.19 -27.55 7.68
CA SER A 36 -6.64 -26.67 8.73
C SER A 36 -7.52 -25.43 8.99
N ILE A 37 -8.10 -24.84 7.94
CA ILE A 37 -9.00 -23.69 8.04
C ILE A 37 -10.30 -24.09 8.73
N ASP A 38 -10.89 -25.23 8.34
CA ASP A 38 -12.15 -25.72 8.91
C ASP A 38 -11.99 -26.08 10.39
N GLN A 39 -10.87 -26.70 10.76
CA GLN A 39 -10.53 -26.97 12.16
C GLN A 39 -10.38 -25.66 12.95
N SER A 40 -9.62 -24.69 12.42
CA SER A 40 -9.42 -23.40 13.07
C SER A 40 -10.74 -22.64 13.27
N ALA A 41 -11.64 -22.70 12.28
CA ALA A 41 -12.96 -22.09 12.38
C ALA A 41 -13.81 -22.72 13.49
N THR A 42 -13.76 -24.05 13.61
CA THR A 42 -14.43 -24.81 14.67
C THR A 42 -13.88 -24.43 16.05
N ASP A 43 -12.57 -24.36 16.20
CA ASP A 43 -11.89 -24.06 17.47
C ASP A 43 -12.15 -22.61 17.92
N ILE A 44 -12.11 -21.65 16.99
CA ILE A 44 -12.42 -20.24 17.26
C ILE A 44 -13.87 -20.08 17.73
N ASP A 45 -14.79 -20.78 17.08
CA ASP A 45 -16.23 -20.74 17.40
C ASP A 45 -16.51 -21.39 18.77
N ALA A 46 -15.89 -22.54 19.06
CA ALA A 46 -15.94 -23.17 20.38
C ALA A 46 -15.40 -22.23 21.48
N SER A 47 -14.26 -21.59 21.23
CA SER A 47 -13.65 -20.63 22.17
C SER A 47 -14.54 -19.40 22.40
N LYS A 48 -15.14 -18.86 21.35
CA LYS A 48 -16.09 -17.73 21.46
C LYS A 48 -17.33 -18.11 22.27
N ARG A 49 -17.89 -19.30 22.04
CA ARG A 49 -19.04 -19.80 22.83
C ARG A 49 -18.68 -19.97 24.29
N PHE A 50 -17.51 -20.52 24.60
CA PHE A 50 -17.02 -20.68 25.96
C PHE A 50 -16.89 -19.32 26.68
N ILE A 51 -16.25 -18.34 26.04
CA ILE A 51 -16.12 -16.98 26.60
C ILE A 51 -17.50 -16.37 26.87
N TRP A 52 -18.46 -16.59 25.98
CA TRP A 52 -19.82 -16.08 26.12
C TRP A 52 -20.57 -16.75 27.28
N SER A 53 -20.52 -18.09 27.39
CA SER A 53 -21.22 -18.83 28.45
C SER A 53 -20.65 -18.57 29.84
N ASN A 54 -19.34 -18.34 29.93
CA ASN A 54 -18.62 -18.21 31.22
C ASN A 54 -18.28 -16.74 31.56
N GLN A 55 -18.77 -15.76 30.79
CA GLN A 55 -18.39 -14.35 30.91
C GLN A 55 -18.60 -13.76 32.33
N ARG A 56 -19.59 -14.26 33.07
CA ARG A 56 -19.92 -13.76 34.42
C ARG A 56 -18.97 -14.28 35.50
N ASP A 57 -18.47 -15.50 35.32
CA ASP A 57 -17.63 -16.18 36.30
C ASP A 57 -16.14 -15.91 36.10
N MET A 58 -15.77 -15.42 34.91
CA MET A 58 -14.38 -15.10 34.57
C MET A 58 -13.92 -13.75 35.11
N ASP A 59 -12.71 -13.72 35.64
CA ASP A 59 -12.05 -12.47 36.04
C ASP A 59 -11.50 -11.69 34.82
N HIS A 60 -10.87 -10.53 35.08
CA HIS A 60 -10.31 -9.70 34.02
C HIS A 60 -9.07 -10.33 33.33
N ALA A 61 -8.25 -11.07 34.08
CA ALA A 61 -7.03 -11.68 33.57
C ALA A 61 -7.37 -12.90 32.67
N GLU A 62 -8.30 -13.73 33.09
CA GLU A 62 -8.81 -14.87 32.32
C GLU A 62 -9.44 -14.40 31.01
N LYS A 63 -10.25 -13.34 31.04
CA LYS A 63 -10.84 -12.73 29.83
C LYS A 63 -9.77 -12.21 28.88
N ALA A 64 -8.69 -11.63 29.40
CA ALA A 64 -7.60 -11.13 28.58
C ALA A 64 -6.82 -12.28 27.93
N SER A 65 -6.48 -13.34 28.69
CA SER A 65 -5.79 -14.52 28.19
C SER A 65 -6.58 -15.17 27.06
N MET A 66 -7.86 -15.44 27.27
CA MET A 66 -8.70 -16.09 26.26
C MET A 66 -8.88 -15.26 24.99
N ARG A 67 -9.01 -13.92 25.12
CA ARG A 67 -9.02 -13.04 23.94
C ARG A 67 -7.70 -13.11 23.17
N SER A 68 -6.58 -13.19 23.87
CA SER A 68 -5.26 -13.34 23.26
C SER A 68 -5.15 -14.67 22.51
N GLU A 69 -5.56 -15.78 23.12
CA GLU A 69 -5.57 -17.11 22.49
C GLU A 69 -6.44 -17.14 21.23
N VAL A 70 -7.66 -16.61 21.31
CA VAL A 70 -8.54 -16.45 20.14
C VAL A 70 -7.89 -15.56 19.08
N GLY A 71 -7.21 -14.49 19.49
CA GLY A 71 -6.46 -13.61 18.59
C GLY A 71 -5.38 -14.37 17.81
N VAL A 72 -4.57 -15.18 18.51
CA VAL A 72 -3.54 -16.03 17.89
C VAL A 72 -4.15 -17.04 16.92
N ALA A 73 -5.24 -17.71 17.32
CA ALA A 73 -5.94 -18.67 16.46
C ALA A 73 -6.48 -18.00 15.19
N VAL A 74 -7.05 -16.79 15.31
CA VAL A 74 -7.49 -15.99 14.16
C VAL A 74 -6.31 -15.65 13.25
N THR A 75 -5.17 -15.23 13.79
CA THR A 75 -3.97 -14.93 12.98
C THR A 75 -3.46 -16.15 12.22
N VAL A 76 -3.45 -17.34 12.84
CA VAL A 76 -3.08 -18.59 12.16
C VAL A 76 -4.08 -18.91 11.04
N ALA A 77 -5.39 -18.79 11.32
CA ALA A 77 -6.44 -19.05 10.35
C ALA A 77 -6.38 -18.09 9.15
N THR A 78 -6.17 -16.79 9.37
CA THR A 78 -6.03 -15.82 8.29
C THR A 78 -4.79 -16.08 7.44
N GLY A 79 -3.67 -16.49 8.06
CA GLY A 79 -2.48 -16.93 7.36
C GLY A 79 -2.72 -18.17 6.48
N ALA A 80 -3.47 -19.15 6.98
CA ALA A 80 -3.85 -20.35 6.23
C ALA A 80 -4.78 -20.03 5.04
N VAL A 81 -5.74 -19.12 5.21
CA VAL A 81 -6.61 -18.64 4.12
C VAL A 81 -5.78 -17.96 3.02
N ALA A 82 -4.84 -17.08 3.39
CA ALA A 82 -3.95 -16.42 2.44
C ALA A 82 -3.05 -17.43 1.70
N ALA A 83 -2.50 -18.41 2.43
CA ALA A 83 -1.71 -19.50 1.83
C ALA A 83 -2.54 -20.33 0.84
N ARG A 84 -3.79 -20.67 1.18
CA ARG A 84 -4.69 -21.41 0.28
C ARG A 84 -5.00 -20.61 -0.98
N GLY A 85 -5.21 -19.30 -0.85
CA GLY A 85 -5.38 -18.41 -2.00
C GLY A 85 -4.19 -18.46 -2.96
N ARG A 86 -2.95 -18.44 -2.44
CA ARG A 86 -1.74 -18.58 -3.26
C ARG A 86 -1.66 -19.95 -3.95
N VAL A 87 -1.89 -21.03 -3.21
CA VAL A 87 -1.88 -22.40 -3.77
C VAL A 87 -2.95 -22.55 -4.86
N GLN A 88 -4.13 -21.97 -4.69
CA GLN A 88 -5.19 -22.02 -5.69
C GLN A 88 -4.79 -21.35 -7.02
N ARG A 89 -4.03 -20.24 -6.96
CA ARG A 89 -3.48 -19.62 -8.18
C ARG A 89 -2.40 -20.47 -8.82
N LEU A 90 -1.55 -21.09 -8.00
CA LEU A 90 -0.54 -22.02 -8.50
C LEU A 90 -1.15 -23.28 -9.12
N LEU A 91 -2.33 -23.73 -8.68
CA LEU A 91 -3.04 -24.83 -9.34
C LEU A 91 -3.50 -24.49 -10.76
N ASP A 92 -3.83 -23.22 -11.00
CA ASP A 92 -4.21 -22.73 -12.33
C ASP A 92 -2.97 -22.55 -13.23
N SER A 93 -1.95 -21.86 -12.72
CA SER A 93 -0.68 -21.61 -13.42
C SER A 93 0.50 -21.66 -12.44
N PRO A 94 1.17 -22.81 -12.29
CA PRO A 94 2.20 -22.98 -11.26
C PRO A 94 3.47 -22.16 -11.52
N TYR A 95 3.98 -22.21 -12.74
CA TYR A 95 5.18 -21.52 -13.17
C TYR A 95 5.05 -21.10 -14.62
N PHE A 96 5.71 -20.00 -14.97
CA PHE A 96 5.73 -19.46 -16.34
C PHE A 96 7.13 -19.52 -16.96
N GLY A 97 8.17 -19.77 -16.15
CA GLY A 97 9.56 -19.79 -16.61
C GLY A 97 10.37 -20.89 -15.95
N ARG A 98 11.43 -21.34 -16.64
CA ARG A 98 12.47 -22.21 -16.10
C ARG A 98 13.82 -21.67 -16.52
N VAL A 99 14.77 -21.65 -15.59
CA VAL A 99 16.18 -21.38 -15.85
C VAL A 99 16.97 -22.61 -15.41
N ASP A 100 17.83 -23.08 -16.31
CA ASP A 100 18.81 -24.13 -16.06
C ASP A 100 20.14 -23.42 -15.79
N PHE A 101 20.62 -23.50 -14.56
CA PHE A 101 21.77 -22.74 -14.09
C PHE A 101 22.79 -23.66 -13.42
N GLN A 102 24.02 -23.58 -13.90
CA GLN A 102 25.17 -24.29 -13.34
C GLN A 102 26.01 -23.29 -12.55
N ALA A 103 25.94 -23.39 -11.21
CA ALA A 103 26.75 -22.56 -10.33
C ALA A 103 28.24 -22.95 -10.39
N ASP A 104 29.12 -21.97 -10.27
CA ASP A 104 30.56 -22.20 -10.25
C ASP A 104 30.95 -23.12 -9.08
N GLY A 105 31.62 -24.22 -9.41
CA GLY A 105 32.04 -25.22 -8.43
C GLY A 105 31.00 -26.32 -8.12
N GLU A 106 29.79 -26.25 -8.70
CA GLU A 106 28.82 -27.34 -8.66
C GLU A 106 28.97 -28.30 -9.84
N LEU A 107 28.81 -29.61 -9.56
CA LEU A 107 28.95 -30.68 -10.56
C LEU A 107 27.66 -30.93 -11.36
N SER A 108 26.54 -30.38 -10.89
CA SER A 108 25.22 -30.59 -11.47
C SER A 108 24.51 -29.28 -11.66
N GLU A 109 23.74 -29.19 -12.73
CA GLU A 109 22.86 -28.07 -13.01
C GLU A 109 21.61 -28.08 -12.12
N GLY A 110 21.22 -26.89 -11.66
CA GLY A 110 19.96 -26.65 -10.97
C GLY A 110 18.84 -26.21 -11.93
N ASN A 111 17.65 -26.79 -11.76
CA ASN A 111 16.44 -26.39 -12.50
C ASN A 111 15.58 -25.46 -11.65
N TYR A 112 15.53 -24.18 -12.02
CA TYR A 112 14.81 -23.15 -11.29
C TYR A 112 13.51 -22.80 -12.00
N TYR A 113 12.40 -23.39 -11.55
CA TYR A 113 11.06 -23.05 -12.02
C TYR A 113 10.57 -21.78 -11.34
N ILE A 114 10.15 -20.79 -12.10
CA ILE A 114 9.75 -19.47 -11.62
C ILE A 114 8.25 -19.29 -11.84
N GLY A 115 7.56 -18.98 -10.75
CA GLY A 115 6.13 -18.77 -10.73
C GLY A 115 5.72 -17.50 -10.02
N LEU A 116 4.42 -17.23 -10.08
CA LEU A 116 3.84 -16.06 -9.41
C LEU A 116 4.01 -16.10 -7.89
N HIS A 117 4.02 -17.31 -7.32
CA HIS A 117 4.25 -17.54 -5.91
C HIS A 117 5.25 -18.68 -5.72
N GLY A 118 6.04 -18.60 -4.66
CA GLY A 118 6.92 -19.70 -4.26
C GLY A 118 6.12 -20.88 -3.70
N PHE A 119 6.55 -22.09 -4.01
CA PHE A 119 6.03 -23.32 -3.43
C PHE A 119 7.17 -24.25 -3.03
N ARG A 120 7.21 -24.56 -1.73
CA ARG A 120 8.13 -25.53 -1.14
C ARG A 120 7.33 -26.72 -0.66
N ASP A 121 7.70 -27.91 -1.15
CA ASP A 121 7.09 -29.15 -0.69
C ASP A 121 7.43 -29.39 0.77
N LYS A 122 6.43 -29.75 1.58
CA LYS A 122 6.62 -29.92 3.02
C LYS A 122 7.27 -31.25 3.39
N ASP A 123 7.15 -32.26 2.54
CA ASP A 123 7.68 -33.59 2.80
C ASP A 123 9.16 -33.67 2.42
N SER A 124 9.51 -33.22 1.21
CA SER A 124 10.89 -33.26 0.69
C SER A 124 11.71 -32.03 1.08
N LEU A 125 11.07 -30.94 1.52
CA LEU A 125 11.68 -29.62 1.72
C LEU A 125 12.25 -28.99 0.44
N GLU A 126 12.01 -29.59 -0.72
CA GLU A 126 12.42 -29.09 -2.04
C GLU A 126 11.58 -27.87 -2.42
N ILE A 127 12.24 -26.82 -2.93
CA ILE A 127 11.55 -25.70 -3.57
C ILE A 127 11.19 -26.13 -4.99
N LEU A 128 9.91 -26.41 -5.21
CA LEU A 128 9.40 -26.83 -6.52
C LEU A 128 9.15 -25.62 -7.44
N ILE A 129 8.83 -24.47 -6.85
CA ILE A 129 8.54 -23.22 -7.56
C ILE A 129 9.18 -22.07 -6.77
N TYR A 130 9.99 -21.27 -7.45
CA TYR A 130 10.56 -20.04 -6.93
C TYR A 130 9.61 -18.87 -7.20
N ASP A 131 9.41 -18.04 -6.18
CA ASP A 131 8.65 -16.79 -6.32
C ASP A 131 9.40 -15.83 -7.23
N TRP A 132 8.73 -15.22 -8.20
CA TRP A 132 9.34 -14.27 -9.12
C TRP A 132 10.11 -13.13 -8.44
N ARG A 133 9.80 -12.79 -7.18
CA ARG A 133 10.49 -11.74 -6.42
C ARG A 133 11.77 -12.22 -5.75
N ALA A 134 12.00 -13.52 -5.67
CA ALA A 134 13.20 -14.08 -5.08
C ALA A 134 14.46 -13.57 -5.80
N PRO A 135 15.60 -13.45 -5.10
CA PRO A 135 16.86 -13.07 -5.72
C PRO A 135 17.25 -13.97 -6.90
N VAL A 136 17.12 -15.29 -6.76
CA VAL A 136 17.44 -16.25 -7.84
C VAL A 136 16.62 -16.04 -9.12
N SER A 137 15.42 -15.46 -9.01
CA SER A 137 14.60 -15.15 -10.18
C SER A 137 15.17 -14.01 -11.03
N SER A 138 16.18 -13.26 -10.57
CA SER A 138 16.93 -12.32 -11.42
C SER A 138 17.58 -13.03 -12.61
N LEU A 139 17.95 -14.31 -12.47
CA LEU A 139 18.49 -15.12 -13.56
C LEU A 139 17.57 -15.14 -14.79
N TYR A 140 16.24 -15.14 -14.59
CA TYR A 140 15.28 -15.14 -15.68
C TYR A 140 15.08 -13.77 -16.32
N TYR A 141 15.15 -12.69 -15.55
CA TYR A 141 14.84 -11.34 -16.02
C TYR A 141 16.05 -10.55 -16.54
N ASP A 142 17.22 -10.76 -15.94
CA ASP A 142 18.40 -9.90 -16.17
C ASP A 142 19.38 -10.50 -17.19
N TYR A 143 19.30 -11.81 -17.41
CA TYR A 143 20.24 -12.59 -18.19
C TYR A 143 19.56 -13.40 -19.29
N GLU A 144 20.31 -13.60 -20.37
CA GLU A 144 20.05 -14.63 -21.38
C GLU A 144 20.96 -15.84 -21.09
N ARG A 145 21.12 -16.77 -22.06
CA ARG A 145 22.10 -17.86 -21.91
C ARG A 145 23.53 -17.32 -21.79
N GLY A 146 24.36 -18.02 -21.02
CA GLY A 146 25.75 -17.64 -20.73
C GLY A 146 25.97 -17.20 -19.28
N GLU A 147 27.03 -16.43 -19.05
CA GLU A 147 27.42 -15.97 -17.71
C GLU A 147 26.30 -15.20 -17.01
N ALA A 148 26.00 -15.62 -15.79
CA ALA A 148 24.97 -15.00 -14.97
C ALA A 148 25.31 -15.11 -13.48
N SER A 149 24.67 -14.26 -12.69
CA SER A 149 24.82 -14.30 -11.23
C SER A 149 23.59 -13.80 -10.51
N TYR A 150 23.43 -14.24 -9.26
CA TYR A 150 22.36 -13.79 -8.38
C TYR A 150 22.83 -13.66 -6.94
N ALA A 151 22.12 -12.85 -6.16
CA ALA A 151 22.44 -12.61 -4.76
C ALA A 151 21.92 -13.73 -3.86
N THR A 152 22.74 -14.14 -2.90
CA THR A 152 22.39 -15.07 -1.81
C THR A 152 22.73 -14.42 -0.47
N PRO A 153 22.25 -14.96 0.65
CA PRO A 153 22.65 -14.48 1.98
C PRO A 153 24.16 -14.54 2.24
N GLU A 154 24.88 -15.44 1.57
CA GLU A 154 26.33 -15.65 1.75
C GLU A 154 27.20 -14.83 0.79
N GLY A 155 26.61 -14.20 -0.23
CA GLY A 155 27.32 -13.42 -1.22
C GLY A 155 26.66 -13.47 -2.60
N VAL A 156 27.42 -13.25 -3.65
CA VAL A 156 26.96 -13.46 -5.03
C VAL A 156 27.32 -14.89 -5.44
N THR A 157 26.40 -15.57 -6.11
CA THR A 157 26.64 -16.85 -6.75
C THR A 157 26.77 -16.62 -8.25
N ASP A 158 27.95 -16.86 -8.79
CA ASP A 158 28.28 -16.81 -10.21
C ASP A 158 28.11 -18.20 -10.85
N GLY A 159 27.86 -18.22 -12.17
CA GLY A 159 27.70 -19.45 -12.94
C GLY A 159 27.21 -19.18 -14.36
N GLU A 160 26.70 -20.22 -15.01
CA GLU A 160 26.24 -20.16 -16.40
C GLU A 160 24.78 -20.62 -16.53
N ILE A 161 23.97 -19.85 -17.27
CA ILE A 161 22.65 -20.28 -17.72
C ILE A 161 22.81 -21.10 -19.00
N THR A 162 22.56 -22.40 -18.93
CA THR A 162 22.64 -23.29 -20.11
C THR A 162 21.32 -23.37 -20.86
N GLY A 163 20.20 -23.16 -20.15
CA GLY A 163 18.85 -23.31 -20.67
C GLY A 163 17.88 -22.30 -20.08
N LYS A 164 16.96 -21.81 -20.93
CA LYS A 164 15.90 -20.88 -20.51
C LYS A 164 14.64 -21.24 -21.28
N ARG A 165 13.55 -21.52 -20.56
CA ARG A 165 12.25 -21.91 -21.12
C ARG A 165 11.14 -21.04 -20.57
N GLN A 166 10.14 -20.79 -21.40
CA GLN A 166 8.91 -20.10 -21.04
C GLN A 166 7.70 -21.00 -21.29
N TYR A 167 6.74 -20.96 -20.39
CA TYR A 167 5.59 -21.84 -20.33
C TYR A 167 4.31 -21.02 -20.35
N LYS A 168 3.31 -21.50 -21.07
CA LYS A 168 1.91 -21.12 -20.88
C LYS A 168 1.16 -22.29 -20.29
N ILE A 169 0.70 -22.10 -19.06
CA ILE A 169 -0.09 -23.07 -18.31
C ILE A 169 -1.37 -22.36 -17.89
N THR A 170 -2.51 -22.95 -18.24
CA THR A 170 -3.84 -22.46 -17.89
C THR A 170 -4.66 -23.64 -17.39
N GLY A 171 -5.36 -23.49 -16.26
CA GLY A 171 -6.14 -24.59 -15.68
C GLY A 171 -5.32 -25.84 -15.34
N GLY A 172 -4.01 -25.69 -15.11
CA GLY A 172 -3.09 -26.80 -14.88
C GLY A 172 -2.69 -27.58 -16.15
N GLU A 173 -3.06 -27.11 -17.34
CA GLU A 173 -2.67 -27.75 -18.60
C GLU A 173 -1.58 -26.95 -19.32
N LEU A 174 -0.53 -27.64 -19.77
CA LEU A 174 0.53 -27.04 -20.59
C LEU A 174 -0.01 -26.81 -22.01
N GLU A 175 -0.25 -25.54 -22.34
CA GLU A 175 -0.68 -25.10 -23.67
C GLU A 175 0.50 -25.05 -24.64
N TYR A 176 1.58 -24.38 -24.24
CA TYR A 176 2.81 -24.33 -25.02
C TYR A 176 4.05 -24.14 -24.14
N LEU A 177 5.19 -24.55 -24.69
CA LEU A 177 6.54 -24.36 -24.18
C LEU A 177 7.38 -23.69 -25.28
N LEU A 178 8.19 -22.70 -24.91
CA LEU A 178 9.17 -22.07 -25.80
C LEU A 178 10.56 -22.11 -25.16
N GLU A 179 11.57 -22.54 -25.92
CA GLU A 179 12.96 -22.57 -25.46
C GLU A 179 13.77 -21.44 -26.12
N SER A 180 14.49 -20.65 -25.30
CA SER A 180 15.16 -19.43 -25.75
C SER A 180 16.35 -19.74 -26.65
N SER A 181 16.33 -19.19 -27.87
CA SER A 181 17.51 -19.09 -28.73
C SER A 181 17.89 -17.66 -29.12
N LEU A 182 17.14 -16.60 -28.76
CA LEU A 182 17.58 -15.17 -28.72
C LEU A 182 16.43 -14.11 -28.59
N ASN A 183 15.15 -14.39 -28.93
CA ASN A 183 14.10 -13.33 -29.07
C ASN A 183 12.67 -13.68 -28.53
N ILE A 184 12.52 -14.48 -27.47
CA ILE A 184 11.18 -14.93 -26.99
C ILE A 184 10.29 -13.79 -26.45
N GLY A 185 10.89 -12.77 -25.84
CA GLY A 185 10.15 -11.69 -25.17
C GLY A 185 9.11 -11.03 -26.07
N ASP A 186 9.45 -10.80 -27.34
CA ASP A 186 8.54 -10.18 -28.31
C ASP A 186 7.48 -11.16 -28.83
N ASP A 187 7.81 -12.42 -29.04
CA ASP A 187 6.87 -13.43 -29.57
C ASP A 187 5.78 -13.77 -28.55
N VAL A 188 6.15 -13.93 -27.27
CA VAL A 188 5.17 -14.18 -26.21
C VAL A 188 4.36 -12.93 -25.91
N LEU A 189 4.99 -11.76 -25.86
CA LEU A 189 4.28 -10.51 -25.69
C LEU A 189 3.26 -10.29 -26.81
N GLN A 190 3.60 -10.58 -28.07
CA GLN A 190 2.65 -10.49 -29.19
C GLN A 190 1.47 -11.46 -29.04
N ARG A 191 1.72 -12.71 -28.60
CA ARG A 191 0.65 -13.69 -28.36
C ARG A 191 -0.27 -13.25 -27.21
N GLU A 192 0.29 -12.86 -26.07
CA GLU A 192 -0.47 -12.38 -24.90
C GLU A 192 -1.27 -11.10 -25.23
N LEU A 193 -0.72 -10.20 -26.06
CA LEU A 193 -1.44 -9.02 -26.55
C LEU A 193 -2.59 -9.39 -27.49
N SER A 194 -2.40 -10.38 -28.37
CA SER A 194 -3.42 -10.82 -29.33
C SER A 194 -4.63 -11.51 -28.71
N GLU A 195 -4.47 -12.10 -27.51
CA GLU A 195 -5.54 -12.75 -26.75
C GLU A 195 -6.28 -11.79 -25.80
N SER A 196 -5.87 -10.51 -25.72
CA SER A 196 -6.39 -9.57 -24.72
C SER A 196 -7.77 -8.99 -25.08
N THR A 197 -8.83 -9.53 -24.46
CA THR A 197 -10.21 -8.99 -24.55
C THR A 197 -10.77 -8.59 -23.17
N ASP A 198 -9.96 -8.64 -22.10
CA ASP A 198 -10.43 -8.39 -20.72
C ASP A 198 -10.41 -6.90 -20.32
N ASP A 199 -11.42 -6.50 -19.54
CA ASP A 199 -11.59 -5.15 -18.98
C ASP A 199 -10.61 -4.81 -17.82
N LYS A 200 -9.75 -5.74 -17.40
CA LYS A 200 -8.85 -5.60 -16.24
C LYS A 200 -7.36 -5.70 -16.60
N MET A 201 -6.52 -5.05 -15.79
CA MET A 201 -5.06 -5.13 -15.93
C MET A 201 -4.60 -6.57 -15.64
N LYS A 202 -3.97 -7.22 -16.62
CA LYS A 202 -3.37 -8.54 -16.42
C LYS A 202 -2.02 -8.43 -15.72
N ASN A 203 -1.68 -9.50 -15.00
CA ASN A 203 -0.36 -9.73 -14.45
C ASN A 203 0.69 -9.81 -15.58
N ILE A 204 1.79 -9.06 -15.47
CA ILE A 204 2.86 -9.02 -16.48
C ILE A 204 4.11 -9.80 -16.06
N VAL A 205 4.10 -10.50 -14.91
CA VAL A 205 5.29 -11.11 -14.30
C VAL A 205 6.05 -12.02 -15.28
N ALA A 206 5.36 -12.73 -16.17
CA ALA A 206 5.99 -13.60 -17.16
C ALA A 206 6.71 -12.85 -18.30
N THR A 207 6.31 -11.60 -18.55
CA THR A 207 6.76 -10.76 -19.67
C THR A 207 7.53 -9.51 -19.22
N ILE A 208 7.88 -9.40 -17.93
CA ILE A 208 8.71 -8.31 -17.41
C ILE A 208 10.04 -8.30 -18.17
N GLN A 209 10.35 -7.17 -18.78
CA GLN A 209 11.60 -6.95 -19.49
C GLN A 209 12.71 -6.54 -18.53
N ARG A 210 13.97 -6.71 -18.92
CA ARG A 210 15.15 -6.39 -18.12
C ARG A 210 15.14 -4.96 -17.57
N GLU A 211 14.82 -3.97 -18.41
CA GLU A 211 14.75 -2.56 -18.01
C GLU A 211 13.64 -2.32 -16.98
N GLN A 212 12.51 -3.01 -17.15
CA GLN A 212 11.39 -2.95 -16.19
C GLN A 212 11.77 -3.62 -14.86
N ASN A 213 12.45 -4.77 -14.92
CA ASN A 213 12.93 -5.50 -13.75
C ASN A 213 13.92 -4.65 -12.93
N ALA A 214 14.85 -3.95 -13.60
CA ALA A 214 15.78 -3.02 -12.94
C ALA A 214 15.06 -1.91 -12.16
N VAL A 215 13.96 -1.39 -12.72
CA VAL A 215 13.12 -0.38 -12.07
C VAL A 215 12.30 -0.99 -10.92
N ILE A 216 11.75 -2.19 -11.09
CA ILE A 216 10.98 -2.89 -10.05
C ILE A 216 11.87 -3.20 -8.86
N ARG A 217 13.08 -3.72 -9.09
CA ARG A 217 14.03 -4.17 -8.06
C ARG A 217 14.96 -3.10 -7.51
N ASN A 218 14.80 -1.84 -7.91
CA ASN A 218 15.65 -0.77 -7.39
C ASN A 218 15.40 -0.55 -5.88
N GLU A 219 16.30 -0.99 -5.01
CA GLU A 219 16.17 -0.84 -3.54
C GLU A 219 16.78 0.47 -3.03
N THR A 220 17.57 1.17 -3.84
CA THR A 220 18.42 2.29 -3.40
C THR A 220 17.79 3.67 -3.57
N ALA A 221 16.87 3.83 -4.52
CA ALA A 221 16.24 5.12 -4.79
C ALA A 221 15.15 5.44 -3.74
N GLU A 222 15.37 6.49 -2.96
CA GLU A 222 14.35 7.03 -2.04
C GLU A 222 13.15 7.61 -2.79
N VAL A 223 13.40 8.27 -3.94
CA VAL A 223 12.38 8.83 -4.83
C VAL A 223 12.64 8.32 -6.24
N LEU A 224 11.62 7.72 -6.85
CA LEU A 224 11.67 7.16 -8.20
C LEU A 224 10.58 7.78 -9.07
N ILE A 225 10.95 8.35 -10.22
CA ILE A 225 10.02 8.93 -11.19
C ILE A 225 9.95 8.00 -12.41
N LEU A 226 8.76 7.50 -12.72
CA LEU A 226 8.50 6.66 -13.89
C LEU A 226 7.95 7.50 -15.04
N GLN A 227 8.79 7.81 -16.02
CA GLN A 227 8.41 8.56 -17.22
C GLN A 227 8.45 7.67 -18.46
N GLY A 228 7.37 7.71 -19.26
CA GLY A 228 7.27 6.90 -20.47
C GLY A 228 5.98 7.21 -21.23
N VAL A 229 5.94 6.83 -22.51
CA VAL A 229 4.79 7.06 -23.42
C VAL A 229 3.53 6.31 -22.97
N ALA A 230 2.36 6.65 -23.50
CA ALA A 230 1.14 5.88 -23.25
C ALA A 230 1.35 4.40 -23.66
N GLY A 231 0.80 3.46 -22.89
CA GLY A 231 0.94 2.02 -23.15
C GLY A 231 2.24 1.36 -22.68
N SER A 232 3.25 2.12 -22.21
CA SER A 232 4.54 1.58 -21.72
C SER A 232 4.49 0.77 -20.41
N GLY A 233 3.31 0.46 -19.87
CA GLY A 233 3.18 -0.36 -18.66
C GLY A 233 3.53 0.33 -17.33
N LYS A 234 3.71 1.66 -17.29
CA LYS A 234 4.11 2.41 -16.06
C LYS A 234 3.33 2.03 -14.79
N THR A 235 2.01 1.96 -14.86
CA THR A 235 1.16 1.61 -13.72
C THR A 235 1.43 0.17 -13.28
N SER A 236 1.57 -0.75 -14.24
CA SER A 236 1.90 -2.15 -13.95
C SER A 236 3.27 -2.26 -13.27
N ILE A 237 4.30 -1.60 -13.82
CA ILE A 237 5.64 -1.53 -13.22
C ILE A 237 5.60 -1.01 -11.78
N ALA A 238 4.83 0.06 -11.52
CA ALA A 238 4.67 0.62 -10.18
C ALA A 238 4.03 -0.37 -9.19
N LEU A 239 2.99 -1.09 -9.59
CA LEU A 239 2.30 -2.07 -8.74
C LEU A 239 3.18 -3.30 -8.48
N HIS A 240 3.89 -3.79 -9.49
CA HIS A 240 4.85 -4.89 -9.34
C HIS A 240 6.03 -4.48 -8.45
N ARG A 241 6.48 -3.22 -8.54
CA ARG A 241 7.46 -2.65 -7.60
C ARG A 241 6.95 -2.65 -6.16
N VAL A 242 5.71 -2.23 -5.92
CA VAL A 242 5.11 -2.31 -4.56
C VAL A 242 5.10 -3.75 -4.06
N ALA A 243 4.68 -4.72 -4.88
CA ALA A 243 4.68 -6.13 -4.51
C ALA A 243 6.09 -6.70 -4.25
N PHE A 244 7.10 -6.25 -5.01
CA PHE A 244 8.50 -6.59 -4.77
C PHE A 244 9.00 -6.01 -3.45
N LEU A 245 8.75 -4.73 -3.16
CA LEU A 245 9.19 -4.09 -1.92
C LEU A 245 8.53 -4.73 -0.70
N LEU A 246 7.23 -5.07 -0.76
CA LEU A 246 6.52 -5.79 0.30
C LEU A 246 7.11 -7.18 0.56
N TYR A 247 7.53 -7.89 -0.49
CA TYR A 247 8.23 -9.16 -0.35
C TYR A 247 9.63 -8.99 0.25
N ARG A 248 10.42 -8.07 -0.32
CA ARG A 248 11.83 -7.86 0.02
C ARG A 248 12.02 -7.35 1.45
N PHE A 249 11.10 -6.50 1.90
CA PHE A 249 11.14 -5.83 3.19
C PHE A 249 10.01 -6.28 4.12
N ALA A 250 9.52 -7.51 3.98
CA ALA A 250 8.38 -8.06 4.73
C ALA A 250 8.50 -7.95 6.27
N ASP A 251 9.74 -7.91 6.79
CA ASP A 251 10.00 -7.74 8.23
C ASP A 251 9.75 -6.31 8.74
N THR A 252 9.79 -5.31 7.85
CA THR A 252 9.71 -3.88 8.17
C THR A 252 8.58 -3.13 7.47
N LEU A 253 8.05 -3.69 6.37
CA LEU A 253 7.07 -3.07 5.51
C LEU A 253 5.89 -4.03 5.31
N SER A 254 4.68 -3.52 5.56
CA SER A 254 3.43 -4.22 5.25
C SER A 254 2.55 -3.36 4.34
N SER A 255 1.48 -3.96 3.82
CA SER A 255 0.48 -3.25 2.99
C SER A 255 -0.11 -2.03 3.70
N ASP A 256 -0.16 -2.04 5.04
CA ASP A 256 -0.63 -0.92 5.86
C ASP A 256 0.29 0.30 5.82
N ASN A 257 1.56 0.12 5.47
CA ASN A 257 2.56 1.18 5.33
C ASN A 257 2.57 1.79 3.93
N VAL A 258 1.83 1.22 2.98
CA VAL A 258 1.76 1.70 1.59
C VAL A 258 0.42 2.43 1.39
N MET A 259 0.47 3.54 0.65
CA MET A 259 -0.70 4.29 0.21
C MET A 259 -0.57 4.61 -1.27
N ILE A 260 -1.61 4.32 -2.04
CA ILE A 260 -1.70 4.73 -3.44
C ILE A 260 -2.61 5.96 -3.52
N LEU A 261 -2.08 7.05 -4.07
CA LEU A 261 -2.86 8.25 -4.38
C LEU A 261 -3.30 8.17 -5.84
N SER A 262 -4.59 7.94 -6.06
CA SER A 262 -5.17 7.81 -7.40
C SER A 262 -5.79 9.14 -7.86
N PRO A 263 -5.89 9.37 -9.19
CA PRO A 263 -6.53 10.57 -9.73
C PRO A 263 -8.06 10.54 -9.54
N ASN A 264 -8.67 9.35 -9.48
CA ASN A 264 -10.09 9.14 -9.26
C ASN A 264 -10.38 7.69 -8.82
N GLN A 265 -11.55 7.48 -8.23
CA GLN A 265 -12.02 6.17 -7.78
C GLN A 265 -12.04 5.08 -8.87
N VAL A 266 -12.37 5.41 -10.13
CA VAL A 266 -12.42 4.40 -11.22
C VAL A 266 -11.02 3.82 -11.50
N PHE A 267 -10.00 4.67 -11.51
CA PHE A 267 -8.61 4.23 -11.64
C PHE A 267 -8.18 3.41 -10.43
N GLY A 268 -8.66 3.78 -9.26
CA GLY A 268 -8.50 3.03 -8.03
C GLY A 268 -9.03 1.61 -8.07
N ASP A 269 -10.32 1.50 -8.39
CA ASP A 269 -11.02 0.23 -8.55
C ASP A 269 -10.31 -0.66 -9.57
N TYR A 270 -9.79 -0.07 -10.66
CA TYR A 270 -9.01 -0.78 -11.67
C TYR A 270 -7.72 -1.40 -11.12
N ILE A 271 -6.95 -0.67 -10.30
CA ILE A 271 -5.69 -1.19 -9.72
C ILE A 271 -5.91 -2.03 -8.46
N SER A 272 -7.07 -1.93 -7.82
CA SER A 272 -7.40 -2.61 -6.55
C SER A 272 -7.29 -4.13 -6.61
N SER A 273 -7.44 -4.71 -7.80
CA SER A 273 -7.39 -6.16 -8.05
C SER A 273 -5.99 -6.71 -8.33
N VAL A 274 -5.05 -5.87 -8.76
CA VAL A 274 -3.73 -6.30 -9.25
C VAL A 274 -2.84 -6.80 -8.11
N LEU A 275 -2.73 -6.05 -7.01
CA LEU A 275 -1.91 -6.46 -5.87
C LEU A 275 -2.43 -7.76 -5.22
N PRO A 276 -3.76 -7.94 -5.02
CA PRO A 276 -4.33 -9.23 -4.66
C PRO A 276 -3.93 -10.37 -5.57
N GLU A 277 -3.99 -10.18 -6.90
CA GLU A 277 -3.54 -11.19 -7.88
C GLU A 277 -2.06 -11.54 -7.71
N LEU A 278 -1.21 -10.54 -7.41
CA LEU A 278 0.21 -10.73 -7.08
C LEU A 278 0.46 -11.36 -5.70
N GLY A 279 -0.59 -11.73 -4.96
CA GLY A 279 -0.48 -12.39 -3.66
C GLY A 279 -0.33 -11.45 -2.47
N GLU A 280 -0.43 -10.14 -2.71
CA GLU A 280 -0.35 -9.12 -1.69
C GLU A 280 -1.71 -8.78 -1.10
N GLN A 281 -1.71 -8.30 0.14
CA GLN A 281 -2.92 -7.74 0.73
C GLN A 281 -3.30 -6.43 0.04
N GLN A 282 -4.58 -6.07 0.10
CA GLN A 282 -5.05 -4.81 -0.46
C GLN A 282 -4.34 -3.64 0.23
N VAL A 283 -3.71 -2.78 -0.58
CA VAL A 283 -3.05 -1.56 -0.13
C VAL A 283 -4.10 -0.46 0.01
N LYS A 284 -3.88 0.48 0.94
CA LYS A 284 -4.78 1.63 1.10
C LYS A 284 -4.69 2.52 -0.13
N GLU A 285 -5.86 2.94 -0.58
CA GLU A 285 -5.99 3.84 -1.70
C GLU A 285 -6.82 5.05 -1.28
N ILE A 286 -6.45 6.21 -1.79
CA ILE A 286 -7.20 7.44 -1.61
C ILE A 286 -7.11 8.25 -2.89
N ASP A 287 -8.20 8.91 -3.29
CA ASP A 287 -8.18 9.88 -4.37
C ASP A 287 -8.25 11.32 -3.84
N PHE A 288 -7.98 12.28 -4.72
CA PHE A 288 -8.02 13.70 -4.34
C PHE A 288 -9.42 14.17 -3.92
N ASP A 289 -10.48 13.55 -4.45
CA ASP A 289 -11.85 13.90 -4.08
C ASP A 289 -12.19 13.42 -2.66
N ALA A 290 -11.76 12.22 -2.26
CA ALA A 290 -11.90 11.71 -0.90
C ALA A 290 -11.14 12.57 0.10
N ILE A 291 -9.93 13.05 -0.26
CA ILE A 291 -9.18 14.03 0.53
C ILE A 291 -10.00 15.32 0.67
N ALA A 292 -10.48 15.89 -0.44
CA ALA A 292 -11.28 17.11 -0.44
C ALA A 292 -12.56 16.96 0.39
N LYS A 293 -13.36 15.91 0.20
CA LYS A 293 -14.55 15.55 1.00
C LYS A 293 -14.23 15.54 2.49
N ARG A 294 -13.15 14.87 2.89
CA ARG A 294 -12.79 14.71 4.30
C ARG A 294 -12.52 16.06 4.99
N PHE A 295 -11.86 16.98 4.31
CA PHE A 295 -11.43 18.25 4.89
C PHE A 295 -12.39 19.42 4.61
N LEU A 296 -13.09 19.41 3.48
CA LEU A 296 -13.88 20.56 3.01
C LEU A 296 -15.39 20.37 3.18
N ALA A 297 -15.95 19.15 3.11
CA ALA A 297 -17.40 18.95 3.02
C ALA A 297 -18.22 19.54 4.19
N LYS A 298 -17.61 19.70 5.37
CA LYS A 298 -18.26 20.33 6.55
C LYS A 298 -18.07 21.84 6.62
N VAL A 299 -17.22 22.41 5.77
CA VAL A 299 -16.75 23.79 5.83
C VAL A 299 -17.22 24.59 4.61
N THR A 300 -17.14 24.00 3.42
CA THR A 300 -17.54 24.62 2.15
C THR A 300 -17.84 23.56 1.09
N ASP A 301 -18.69 23.93 0.13
CA ASP A 301 -18.78 23.20 -1.13
C ASP A 301 -17.49 23.39 -1.94
N TYR A 302 -17.21 22.43 -2.81
CA TYR A 302 -16.06 22.45 -3.71
C TYR A 302 -16.43 21.77 -5.03
N GLU A 303 -15.73 22.17 -6.10
CA GLU A 303 -15.87 21.59 -7.43
C GLU A 303 -14.95 20.36 -7.55
N THR A 304 -15.49 19.25 -8.04
CA THR A 304 -14.71 18.04 -8.34
C THR A 304 -13.90 18.20 -9.62
N PHE A 305 -12.87 17.38 -9.80
CA PHE A 305 -12.07 17.39 -11.05
C PHE A 305 -12.94 17.17 -12.30
N SER A 306 -13.93 16.27 -12.22
CA SER A 306 -14.84 15.99 -13.35
C SER A 306 -15.73 17.18 -13.70
N GLU A 307 -16.25 17.89 -12.69
CA GLU A 307 -17.05 19.10 -12.90
C GLU A 307 -16.21 20.20 -13.54
N GLN A 308 -14.98 20.42 -13.02
CA GLN A 308 -14.04 21.39 -13.56
C GLN A 308 -13.71 21.13 -15.04
N VAL A 309 -13.37 19.89 -15.39
CA VAL A 309 -13.08 19.51 -16.78
C VAL A 309 -14.31 19.73 -17.67
N SER A 310 -15.50 19.34 -17.20
CA SER A 310 -16.74 19.54 -17.96
C SER A 310 -17.04 21.01 -18.22
N ALA A 311 -16.86 21.87 -17.21
CA ALA A 311 -17.03 23.32 -17.36
C ALA A 311 -16.05 23.89 -18.38
N LEU A 312 -14.77 23.50 -18.30
CA LEU A 312 -13.73 23.94 -19.23
C LEU A 312 -13.97 23.50 -20.69
N LEU A 313 -14.57 22.34 -20.90
CA LEU A 313 -14.96 21.86 -22.23
C LEU A 313 -16.10 22.66 -22.84
N VAL A 314 -17.05 23.13 -22.03
CA VAL A 314 -18.17 23.98 -22.48
C VAL A 314 -17.67 25.39 -22.82
N GLY A 315 -16.76 25.94 -22.02
CA GLY A 315 -16.15 27.23 -22.29
C GLY A 315 -15.10 27.62 -21.25
N VAL A 316 -14.04 28.27 -21.70
CA VAL A 316 -12.95 28.71 -20.81
C VAL A 316 -13.20 30.13 -20.33
N ASP A 317 -13.61 30.28 -19.06
CA ASP A 317 -13.48 31.55 -18.37
C ASP A 317 -11.98 31.87 -18.15
N LYS A 318 -11.51 32.95 -18.78
CA LYS A 318 -10.12 33.39 -18.71
C LYS A 318 -9.68 33.74 -17.30
N GLU A 319 -10.57 34.30 -16.48
CA GLU A 319 -10.24 34.65 -15.10
C GLU A 319 -10.18 33.40 -14.22
N ALA A 320 -11.14 32.48 -14.33
CA ALA A 320 -11.03 31.17 -13.68
C ALA A 320 -9.72 30.44 -14.06
N ALA A 321 -9.37 30.41 -15.34
CA ALA A 321 -8.13 29.81 -15.81
C ALA A 321 -6.88 30.50 -15.26
N ARG A 322 -6.90 31.83 -15.10
CA ARG A 322 -5.82 32.60 -14.45
C ARG A 322 -5.67 32.20 -12.98
N ARG A 323 -6.78 32.08 -12.25
CA ARG A 323 -6.78 31.64 -10.83
C ARG A 323 -6.25 30.22 -10.68
N MET A 324 -6.69 29.29 -11.54
CA MET A 324 -6.23 27.90 -11.53
C MET A 324 -4.72 27.82 -11.77
N ARG A 325 -4.21 28.48 -12.81
CA ARG A 325 -2.77 28.50 -13.12
C ARG A 325 -1.95 29.07 -11.97
N HIS A 326 -2.39 30.16 -11.34
CA HIS A 326 -1.68 30.73 -10.20
C HIS A 326 -1.57 29.74 -9.04
N LYS A 327 -2.68 29.07 -8.68
CA LYS A 327 -2.71 28.09 -7.57
C LYS A 327 -1.93 26.79 -7.87
N ALA A 328 -1.69 26.48 -9.14
CA ALA A 328 -0.98 25.27 -9.57
C ALA A 328 0.56 25.42 -9.58
N THR A 329 1.10 26.46 -8.94
CA THR A 329 2.54 26.77 -8.91
C THR A 329 3.19 26.39 -7.57
N PRO A 330 4.45 25.91 -7.57
CA PRO A 330 5.22 25.74 -6.33
C PRO A 330 5.40 27.05 -5.54
N GLU A 331 5.48 28.18 -6.25
CA GLU A 331 5.61 29.51 -5.67
C GLU A 331 4.40 29.84 -4.81
N PHE A 332 3.18 29.54 -5.27
CA PHE A 332 1.96 29.73 -4.49
C PHE A 332 1.98 28.93 -3.17
N VAL A 333 2.45 27.68 -3.20
CA VAL A 333 2.56 26.84 -2.00
C VAL A 333 3.54 27.45 -1.00
N THR A 334 4.67 27.95 -1.49
CA THR A 334 5.71 28.60 -0.68
C THR A 334 5.18 29.90 -0.06
N GLU A 335 4.56 30.76 -0.86
CA GLU A 335 3.95 32.03 -0.42
C GLU A 335 2.87 31.80 0.64
N LEU A 336 2.01 30.81 0.44
CA LEU A 336 0.96 30.44 1.39
C LEU A 336 1.56 29.93 2.70
N GLN A 337 2.58 29.07 2.64
CA GLN A 337 3.24 28.51 3.82
C GLN A 337 3.96 29.57 4.65
N GLU A 338 4.68 30.49 3.99
CA GLU A 338 5.32 31.63 4.64
C GLU A 338 4.30 32.53 5.32
N TRP A 339 3.20 32.85 4.61
CA TRP A 339 2.13 33.67 5.17
C TRP A 339 1.46 32.99 6.37
N ILE A 340 1.14 31.68 6.30
CA ILE A 340 0.58 30.92 7.43
C ILE A 340 1.53 30.94 8.63
N THR A 341 2.83 30.76 8.40
CA THR A 341 3.85 30.75 9.46
C THR A 341 3.94 32.11 10.14
N GLN A 342 3.92 33.21 9.36
CA GLN A 342 3.91 34.57 9.90
C GLN A 342 2.65 34.85 10.71
N ARG A 343 1.47 34.47 10.21
CA ARG A 343 0.19 34.69 10.91
C ARG A 343 0.10 33.89 12.21
N ALA A 344 0.61 32.66 12.22
CA ALA A 344 0.67 31.84 13.43
C ALA A 344 1.50 32.48 14.55
N LEU A 345 2.45 33.35 14.23
CA LEU A 345 3.25 34.11 15.20
C LEU A 345 2.62 35.45 15.55
N GLN A 346 2.12 36.20 14.56
CA GLN A 346 1.61 37.57 14.74
C GLN A 346 0.21 37.62 15.34
N ASP A 347 -0.65 36.67 14.96
CA ASP A 347 -2.08 36.72 15.28
C ASP A 347 -2.43 35.90 16.52
N PHE A 348 -1.46 35.19 17.12
CA PHE A 348 -1.66 34.49 18.39
C PHE A 348 -1.56 35.48 19.56
N ALA A 349 -2.69 35.69 20.24
CA ALA A 349 -2.81 36.60 21.37
C ALA A 349 -3.03 35.80 22.67
N PRO A 350 -1.96 35.42 23.39
CA PRO A 350 -2.08 34.64 24.62
C PRO A 350 -2.79 35.46 25.70
N THR A 351 -3.71 34.81 26.40
CA THR A 351 -4.45 35.37 27.54
C THR A 351 -4.52 34.36 28.68
N ASP A 352 -4.84 34.82 29.88
CA ASP A 352 -5.01 33.92 31.02
C ASP A 352 -6.15 32.93 30.77
N ILE A 353 -5.90 31.66 31.07
CA ILE A 353 -6.92 30.62 31.00
C ILE A 353 -7.44 30.36 32.41
N ARG A 354 -8.74 30.58 32.62
CA ARG A 354 -9.39 30.39 33.92
C ARG A 354 -10.43 29.30 33.83
N GLN A 355 -10.28 28.26 34.65
CA GLN A 355 -11.25 27.17 34.77
C GLN A 355 -11.25 26.63 36.20
N ARG A 356 -12.43 26.42 36.79
CA ARG A 356 -12.60 25.87 38.15
C ARG A 356 -11.77 26.58 39.25
N GLY A 357 -11.64 27.91 39.15
CA GLY A 357 -10.89 28.71 40.14
C GLY A 357 -9.37 28.53 40.07
N ILE A 358 -8.86 27.88 39.02
CA ILE A 358 -7.44 27.81 38.69
C ILE A 358 -7.19 28.72 37.49
N THR A 359 -6.11 29.49 37.57
CA THR A 359 -5.63 30.38 36.51
C THR A 359 -4.31 29.85 35.98
N VAL A 360 -4.20 29.72 34.66
CA VAL A 360 -2.94 29.51 33.96
C VAL A 360 -2.60 30.84 33.30
N GLU A 361 -1.46 31.41 33.70
CA GLU A 361 -1.01 32.74 33.28
C GLU A 361 -0.72 32.79 31.77
N ALA A 362 -1.00 33.93 31.15
CA ALA A 362 -0.74 34.17 29.73
C ALA A 362 0.73 33.92 29.32
N GLU A 363 1.69 34.19 30.20
CA GLU A 363 3.12 33.95 29.96
C GLU A 363 3.42 32.46 29.72
N TRP A 364 2.89 31.58 30.57
CA TRP A 364 3.04 30.13 30.39
C TRP A 364 2.39 29.66 29.09
N VAL A 365 1.24 30.23 28.75
CA VAL A 365 0.52 29.93 27.50
C VAL A 365 1.37 30.32 26.28
N ALA A 366 1.95 31.51 26.31
CA ALA A 366 2.82 32.03 25.26
C ALA A 366 4.06 31.13 25.08
N ASP A 367 4.78 30.85 26.16
CA ASP A 367 5.97 30.01 26.15
C ASP A 367 5.66 28.61 25.63
N ARG A 368 4.58 28.00 26.14
CA ARG A 368 4.18 26.66 25.72
C ARG A 368 3.87 26.63 24.23
N PHE A 369 3.13 27.61 23.72
CA PHE A 369 2.84 27.73 22.29
C PHE A 369 4.09 27.93 21.45
N ALA A 370 5.06 28.72 21.94
CA ALA A 370 6.34 28.99 21.30
C ALA A 370 7.29 27.79 21.30
N THR A 371 7.15 26.80 22.18
CA THR A 371 7.97 25.56 22.10
C THR A 371 7.58 24.64 20.95
N MET A 372 6.40 24.84 20.34
CA MET A 372 5.82 23.92 19.34
C MET A 372 5.87 24.48 17.90
N GLN A 373 6.84 25.33 17.57
CA GLN A 373 6.91 26.09 16.30
C GLN A 373 6.93 25.20 15.06
N ALA A 374 7.51 24.00 15.16
CA ALA A 374 7.60 23.04 14.08
C ALA A 374 6.24 22.39 13.71
N LEU A 375 5.20 22.59 14.51
CA LEU A 375 3.87 22.01 14.29
C LEU A 375 2.92 23.00 13.61
N PRO A 376 1.92 22.54 12.84
CA PRO A 376 0.86 23.39 12.30
C PRO A 376 0.11 24.15 13.40
N VAL A 377 -0.33 25.37 13.12
CA VAL A 377 -0.96 26.28 14.11
C VAL A 377 -2.13 25.64 14.86
N PHE A 378 -3.04 24.95 14.17
CA PHE A 378 -4.19 24.32 14.81
C PHE A 378 -3.80 23.13 15.70
N THR A 379 -2.77 22.38 15.31
CA THR A 379 -2.19 21.32 16.15
C THR A 379 -1.53 21.90 17.40
N ARG A 380 -0.87 23.06 17.29
CA ARG A 380 -0.29 23.78 18.44
C ARG A 380 -1.39 24.19 19.41
N LEU A 381 -2.50 24.76 18.92
CA LEU A 381 -3.65 25.15 19.75
C LEU A 381 -4.30 23.94 20.46
N GLU A 382 -4.47 22.81 19.76
CA GLU A 382 -5.00 21.58 20.36
C GLU A 382 -4.09 21.05 21.46
N ARG A 383 -2.79 20.93 21.20
CA ARG A 383 -1.79 20.47 22.18
C ARG A 383 -1.67 21.42 23.37
N LEU A 384 -1.77 22.74 23.13
CA LEU A 384 -1.79 23.75 24.17
C LEU A 384 -3.01 23.57 25.07
N ALA A 385 -4.20 23.36 24.49
CA ALA A 385 -5.41 23.10 25.27
C ALA A 385 -5.28 21.83 26.12
N ASP A 386 -4.80 20.73 25.55
CA ASP A 386 -4.62 19.48 26.28
C ASP A 386 -3.57 19.60 27.40
N ALA A 387 -2.46 20.31 27.14
CA ALA A 387 -1.45 20.61 28.15
C ALA A 387 -2.01 21.48 29.29
N THR A 388 -2.82 22.49 28.95
CA THR A 388 -3.50 23.35 29.94
C THR A 388 -4.47 22.54 30.79
N VAL A 389 -5.27 21.66 30.18
CA VAL A 389 -6.17 20.75 30.90
C VAL A 389 -5.39 19.87 31.87
N HIS A 390 -4.23 19.33 31.44
CA HIS A 390 -3.38 18.52 32.30
C HIS A 390 -2.82 19.31 33.49
N GLN A 391 -2.34 20.54 33.25
CA GLN A 391 -1.83 21.43 34.30
C GLN A 391 -2.91 21.78 35.33
N ILE A 392 -4.11 22.17 34.88
CA ILE A 392 -5.22 22.51 35.77
C ILE A 392 -5.65 21.29 36.58
N LYS A 393 -5.77 20.11 35.97
CA LYS A 393 -6.08 18.85 36.69
C LYS A 393 -5.03 18.56 37.76
N GLY A 394 -3.74 18.69 37.43
CA GLY A 394 -2.65 18.47 38.37
C GLY A 394 -2.71 19.42 39.58
N GLN A 395 -3.04 20.69 39.37
CA GLN A 395 -3.22 21.66 40.45
C GLN A 395 -4.50 21.40 41.27
N LEU A 396 -5.59 20.97 40.63
CA LEU A 396 -6.85 20.63 41.31
C LEU A 396 -6.67 19.45 42.26
N SER A 397 -5.97 18.39 41.81
CA SER A 397 -5.66 17.22 42.62
C SER A 397 -4.80 17.55 43.85
N ARG A 398 -3.98 18.60 43.79
CA ARG A 398 -3.18 19.07 44.94
C ARG A 398 -4.00 19.87 45.95
N ARG A 399 -5.09 20.52 45.52
CA ARG A 399 -5.92 21.40 46.37
C ARG A 399 -7.04 20.67 47.11
N THR A 400 -7.62 19.61 46.55
CA THR A 400 -8.81 18.96 47.13
C THR A 400 -8.84 17.46 46.87
N THR A 401 -9.01 16.65 47.92
CA THR A 401 -9.26 15.18 47.82
C THR A 401 -10.73 14.86 47.53
N THR A 402 -11.65 15.79 47.83
CA THR A 402 -13.12 15.61 47.77
C THR A 402 -13.84 16.61 46.84
N GLY A 403 -13.10 17.36 46.02
CA GLY A 403 -13.66 18.36 45.11
C GLY A 403 -14.40 17.76 43.89
N PRO A 404 -15.24 18.56 43.19
CA PRO A 404 -15.98 18.10 42.02
C PRO A 404 -15.03 17.61 40.92
N ARG A 405 -15.32 16.40 40.41
CA ARG A 405 -14.51 15.72 39.39
C ARG A 405 -14.50 16.51 38.08
N TRP A 406 -13.34 16.57 37.43
CA TRP A 406 -13.18 17.19 36.10
C TRP A 406 -14.17 16.63 35.08
N THR A 407 -14.88 17.49 34.36
CA THR A 407 -15.92 17.09 33.39
C THR A 407 -15.50 17.34 31.94
N ALA A 408 -16.24 16.77 30.98
CA ALA A 408 -16.06 17.09 29.56
C ALA A 408 -16.34 18.57 29.24
N SER A 409 -17.27 19.20 29.96
CA SER A 409 -17.56 20.64 29.84
C SER A 409 -16.37 21.51 30.22
N ASP A 410 -15.61 21.10 31.26
CA ASP A 410 -14.40 21.80 31.67
C ASP A 410 -13.32 21.75 30.59
N THR A 411 -13.14 20.58 29.95
CA THR A 411 -12.23 20.42 28.80
C THR A 411 -12.65 21.33 27.64
N SER A 412 -13.93 21.35 27.29
CA SER A 412 -14.46 22.21 26.23
C SER A 412 -14.31 23.70 26.55
N GLY A 413 -14.46 24.09 27.81
CA GLY A 413 -14.24 25.46 28.27
C GLY A 413 -12.80 25.94 28.08
N VAL A 414 -11.81 25.10 28.42
CA VAL A 414 -10.39 25.39 28.17
C VAL A 414 -10.11 25.48 26.67
N ARG A 415 -10.60 24.52 25.87
CA ARG A 415 -10.41 24.53 24.42
C ARG A 415 -10.99 25.79 23.77
N LYS A 416 -12.15 26.26 24.21
CA LYS A 416 -12.77 27.48 23.70
C LYS A 416 -11.94 28.72 24.02
N GLN A 417 -11.35 28.80 25.22
CA GLN A 417 -10.46 29.90 25.58
C GLN A 417 -9.19 29.89 24.72
N VAL A 418 -8.56 28.73 24.53
CA VAL A 418 -7.37 28.60 23.66
C VAL A 418 -7.69 28.93 22.21
N GLN A 419 -8.81 28.45 21.68
CA GLN A 419 -9.24 28.77 20.31
C GLN A 419 -9.49 30.27 20.11
N ALA A 420 -9.95 30.99 21.13
CA ALA A 420 -10.18 32.44 21.05
C ALA A 420 -8.88 33.26 20.98
N MET A 421 -7.73 32.66 21.28
CA MET A 421 -6.41 33.30 21.18
C MET A 421 -5.88 33.37 19.74
N PHE A 422 -6.60 32.79 18.77
CA PHE A 422 -6.25 32.85 17.36
C PHE A 422 -7.49 33.25 16.54
N PRO A 423 -7.40 34.21 15.61
CA PRO A 423 -8.60 34.79 14.98
C PRO A 423 -9.31 33.83 14.00
N TYR A 424 -8.62 32.79 13.53
CA TYR A 424 -9.16 31.87 12.53
C TYR A 424 -9.66 30.57 13.19
N LYS A 425 -10.91 30.19 12.88
CA LYS A 425 -11.56 29.01 13.46
C LYS A 425 -11.07 27.68 12.88
N ASP A 426 -10.68 27.69 11.60
CA ASP A 426 -10.28 26.53 10.83
C ASP A 426 -9.33 26.92 9.69
N ALA A 427 -8.80 25.91 9.00
CA ALA A 427 -7.88 26.10 7.88
C ALA A 427 -8.50 26.88 6.72
N LEU A 428 -9.81 26.78 6.48
CA LEU A 428 -10.46 27.54 5.40
C LEU A 428 -10.58 29.03 5.76
N GLY A 429 -10.88 29.35 7.02
CA GLY A 429 -10.88 30.73 7.52
C GLY A 429 -9.51 31.39 7.38
N LEU A 430 -8.45 30.66 7.74
CA LEU A 430 -7.07 31.10 7.54
C LEU A 430 -6.74 31.25 6.05
N TYR A 431 -7.13 30.29 5.22
CA TYR A 431 -6.94 30.33 3.77
C TYR A 431 -7.70 31.48 3.09
N ARG A 432 -8.91 31.82 3.55
CA ARG A 432 -9.66 32.99 3.04
C ARG A 432 -8.93 34.28 3.36
N ALA A 433 -8.40 34.40 4.57
CA ALA A 433 -7.68 35.58 5.00
C ALA A 433 -6.37 35.81 4.22
N PHE A 434 -5.76 34.76 3.66
CA PHE A 434 -4.64 34.90 2.72
C PHE A 434 -4.98 35.79 1.51
N TYR A 435 -6.26 35.82 1.10
CA TYR A 435 -6.76 36.58 -0.04
C TYR A 435 -7.37 37.95 0.31
N ASP A 436 -7.34 38.39 1.58
CA ASP A 436 -7.96 39.65 1.99
C ASP A 436 -7.25 40.90 1.41
N THR A 437 -5.97 40.76 1.05
CA THR A 437 -5.15 41.82 0.43
C THR A 437 -5.67 42.19 -0.97
N PRO A 438 -5.65 43.49 -1.35
CA PRO A 438 -6.15 43.95 -2.65
C PRO A 438 -5.57 43.19 -3.86
N GLU A 439 -4.28 42.86 -3.80
CA GLU A 439 -3.54 42.16 -4.87
C GLU A 439 -4.05 40.74 -5.09
N ARG A 440 -4.37 40.03 -4.00
CA ARG A 440 -4.80 38.63 -4.03
C ARG A 440 -6.30 38.45 -4.11
N ARG A 441 -7.11 39.45 -3.79
CA ARG A 441 -8.57 39.33 -3.74
C ARG A 441 -9.17 38.82 -5.05
N ALA A 442 -8.62 39.21 -6.19
CA ALA A 442 -9.06 38.73 -7.50
C ALA A 442 -8.69 37.26 -7.80
N LEU A 443 -7.84 36.64 -6.98
CA LEU A 443 -7.31 35.28 -7.16
C LEU A 443 -8.12 34.20 -6.42
N PHE A 444 -9.14 34.61 -5.67
CA PHE A 444 -10.03 33.70 -4.94
C PHE A 444 -11.50 34.05 -5.17
N GLU A 445 -12.23 33.06 -5.67
CA GLU A 445 -13.68 33.11 -5.80
C GLU A 445 -14.25 31.90 -5.04
N PRO A 446 -14.97 32.10 -3.93
CA PRO A 446 -15.58 31.00 -3.22
C PRO A 446 -16.72 30.42 -4.06
N ALA A 447 -16.84 29.08 -4.09
CA ALA A 447 -18.03 28.44 -4.59
C ALA A 447 -19.24 28.96 -3.79
N GLY A 448 -20.24 29.53 -4.48
CA GLY A 448 -21.49 29.91 -3.83
C GLY A 448 -22.08 28.69 -3.12
N ARG A 449 -22.66 28.87 -1.93
CA ARG A 449 -23.50 27.82 -1.33
C ARG A 449 -24.61 27.50 -2.32
N ARG A 450 -24.73 26.23 -2.73
CA ARG A 450 -25.94 25.77 -3.42
C ARG A 450 -27.15 25.84 -2.49
#